data_AF-A0A2U3AXE3-F1
#
_entry.id   AF-A0A2U3AXE3-F1
#
_cell.length_a   1.000
_cell.length_b   1.000
_cell.length_c   1.000
_cell.angle_alpha   90.00
_cell.angle_beta   90.00
_cell.angle_gamma   90.00
#
_symmetry.space_group_name_H-M   'P 1'
#
loop_
_entity.id
_entity.type
_entity.pdbx_description
1 polymer ?
#
loop_
_entity_poly.entity_id
_entity_poly.type
_entity_poly.pdbx_seq_one_letter_code
_entity_poly.pdbx_strand_id
1 'polypeptide(L)'
;MNKSVKEKNYTSPRYAANIANHGEVIKDNLFPVHEPQPIYSPTLGKTLVGFKEALGFKESGGDYFTVNTFGYLGKYQFGKETLKMIGIYNPVHFLKNPELQEKAFIANAERNKWILRKDIKRFSGKVINGTKITESGILAAAHLAGAGNVKKYLRSYGEFGFSDAYGTSISYYIKKFSGYDTSKIKPNRKAKVKHTA
;
A
#
# COMPACT_ATOMS: atom_id res chain seq x y z
N MET A 1 -25.22 23.96 14.00
CA MET A 1 -26.57 23.42 13.69
C MET A 1 -26.40 22.10 12.94
N ASN A 2 -26.65 20.99 13.63
CA ASN A 2 -26.65 19.65 13.05
C ASN A 2 -27.81 19.50 12.06
N LYS A 3 -27.51 19.19 10.79
CA LYS A 3 -28.51 18.68 9.85
C LYS A 3 -28.37 17.17 9.76
N SER A 4 -29.39 16.53 10.32
CA SER A 4 -29.59 15.08 10.43
C SER A 4 -29.61 14.38 9.08
N VAL A 5 -29.10 13.16 9.07
CA VAL A 5 -29.02 12.22 7.94
C VAL A 5 -30.42 11.73 7.57
N LYS A 6 -30.77 11.69 6.28
CA LYS A 6 -31.99 11.03 5.78
C LYS A 6 -31.63 9.63 5.26
N GLU A 7 -32.25 8.61 5.86
CA GLU A 7 -32.19 7.21 5.46
C GLU A 7 -32.67 7.04 4.02
N LYS A 8 -31.91 6.29 3.21
CA LYS A 8 -32.34 5.81 1.90
C LYS A 8 -32.76 4.35 2.04
N ASN A 9 -34.02 4.10 1.70
CA ASN A 9 -34.66 2.79 1.67
C ASN A 9 -33.94 1.85 0.70
N TYR A 10 -33.27 0.82 1.23
CA TYR A 10 -32.91 -0.37 0.47
C TYR A 10 -33.95 -1.44 0.76
N THR A 11 -34.96 -1.54 -0.10
CA THR A 11 -35.90 -2.67 -0.12
C THR A 11 -35.19 -3.91 -0.65
N SER A 12 -34.86 -4.85 0.23
CA SER A 12 -34.44 -6.20 -0.14
C SER A 12 -35.67 -7.03 -0.56
N PRO A 13 -35.68 -7.71 -1.72
CA PRO A 13 -36.81 -8.54 -2.12
C PRO A 13 -36.96 -9.75 -1.20
N ARG A 14 -38.02 -9.71 -0.38
CA ARG A 14 -38.88 -10.81 0.11
C ARG A 14 -38.24 -12.21 0.13
N TYR A 15 -37.93 -12.69 1.34
CA TYR A 15 -37.96 -14.11 1.65
C TYR A 15 -39.40 -14.62 1.52
N ALA A 16 -39.68 -15.40 0.47
CA ALA A 16 -40.87 -16.23 0.41
C ALA A 16 -40.59 -17.52 1.20
N ALA A 17 -41.25 -17.67 2.35
CA ALA A 17 -41.32 -18.94 3.04
C ALA A 17 -42.19 -19.89 2.20
N ASN A 18 -41.58 -20.83 1.49
CA ASN A 18 -42.30 -21.95 0.91
C ASN A 18 -42.40 -23.05 1.96
N ILE A 19 -43.58 -23.17 2.57
CA ILE A 19 -44.04 -24.39 3.22
C ILE A 19 -44.20 -25.42 2.10
N ALA A 20 -43.35 -26.45 2.07
CA ALA A 20 -43.50 -27.58 1.17
C ALA A 20 -43.82 -28.83 1.99
N ASN A 21 -44.99 -29.41 1.70
CA ASN A 21 -45.48 -30.67 2.23
C ASN A 21 -44.53 -31.84 1.91
N HIS A 22 -44.50 -32.82 2.82
CA HIS A 22 -43.86 -34.12 2.64
C HIS A 22 -44.40 -34.84 1.39
N GLY A 23 -43.50 -35.23 0.47
CA GLY A 23 -43.81 -36.11 -0.65
C GLY A 23 -42.64 -36.28 -1.61
N GLU A 24 -42.14 -37.52 -1.68
CA GLU A 24 -41.27 -38.12 -2.71
C GLU A 24 -39.82 -37.62 -2.91
N VAL A 25 -38.90 -38.54 -2.60
CA VAL A 25 -37.47 -38.47 -2.90
C VAL A 25 -37.26 -38.69 -4.41
N ILE A 26 -36.96 -37.62 -5.14
CA ILE A 26 -36.41 -37.71 -6.49
C ILE A 26 -34.90 -37.53 -6.40
N LYS A 27 -34.18 -38.59 -6.83
CA LYS A 27 -32.73 -38.60 -7.05
C LYS A 27 -32.39 -37.64 -8.19
N ASP A 28 -31.26 -36.96 -8.05
CA ASP A 28 -30.64 -36.03 -9.01
C ASP A 28 -31.10 -34.57 -8.93
N ASN A 29 -30.76 -33.91 -7.83
CA ASN A 29 -30.55 -32.46 -7.81
C ASN A 29 -29.20 -32.17 -7.16
N LEU A 30 -28.15 -32.12 -7.99
CA LEU A 30 -26.86 -31.57 -7.61
C LEU A 30 -27.08 -30.07 -7.32
N PHE A 31 -27.19 -29.71 -6.05
CA PHE A 31 -27.31 -28.31 -5.65
C PHE A 31 -26.10 -27.53 -6.18
N PRO A 32 -26.29 -26.35 -6.80
CA PRO A 32 -25.17 -25.49 -7.15
C PRO A 32 -24.41 -25.17 -5.86
N VAL A 33 -23.15 -25.59 -5.80
CA VAL A 33 -22.23 -25.20 -4.73
C VAL A 33 -22.21 -23.69 -4.73
N HIS A 34 -22.80 -23.08 -3.69
CA HIS A 34 -22.84 -21.63 -3.55
C HIS A 34 -21.40 -21.13 -3.49
N GLU A 35 -20.89 -20.58 -4.59
CA GLU A 35 -19.58 -19.94 -4.59
C GLU A 35 -19.62 -18.85 -3.50
N PRO A 36 -18.67 -18.87 -2.54
CA PRO A 36 -18.68 -17.92 -1.44
C PRO A 36 -18.63 -16.51 -2.02
N GLN A 37 -19.67 -15.73 -1.74
CA GLN A 37 -19.77 -14.36 -2.21
C GLN A 37 -18.57 -13.56 -1.68
N PRO A 38 -17.94 -12.71 -2.51
CA PRO A 38 -16.80 -11.93 -2.09
C PRO A 38 -17.20 -11.03 -0.89
N ILE A 39 -16.47 -11.17 0.22
CA ILE A 39 -16.69 -10.37 1.42
C ILE A 39 -16.23 -8.94 1.14
N TYR A 40 -17.19 -8.02 0.98
CA TYR A 40 -16.89 -6.59 0.86
C TYR A 40 -16.71 -5.98 2.26
N SER A 41 -15.54 -5.37 2.51
CA SER A 41 -15.26 -4.59 3.73
C SER A 41 -15.27 -3.11 3.40
N PRO A 42 -15.81 -2.23 4.29
CA PRO A 42 -15.70 -0.78 4.13
C PRO A 42 -14.25 -0.28 4.32
N THR A 43 -13.33 -1.15 4.74
CA THR A 43 -11.91 -0.81 4.94
C THR A 43 -11.02 -1.57 3.98
N LEU A 44 -9.93 -0.94 3.55
CA LEU A 44 -8.91 -1.58 2.70
C LEU A 44 -8.09 -2.64 3.44
N GLY A 45 -8.18 -2.68 4.77
CA GLY A 45 -7.41 -3.57 5.62
C GLY A 45 -5.89 -3.46 5.43
N LYS A 46 -5.18 -4.53 5.81
CA LYS A 46 -3.73 -4.66 5.63
C LYS A 46 -3.34 -5.20 4.25
N THR A 47 -4.04 -4.77 3.20
CA THR A 47 -3.76 -5.16 1.81
C THR A 47 -2.69 -4.27 1.18
N LEU A 48 -2.18 -4.65 0.00
CA LEU A 48 -1.30 -3.78 -0.79
C LEU A 48 -1.97 -2.45 -1.16
N VAL A 49 -3.27 -2.46 -1.46
CA VAL A 49 -4.01 -1.22 -1.74
C VAL A 49 -4.05 -0.35 -0.48
N GLY A 50 -4.39 -0.94 0.67
CA GLY A 50 -4.34 -0.24 1.96
C GLY A 50 -2.96 0.34 2.28
N PHE A 51 -1.87 -0.36 1.93
CA PHE A 51 -0.51 0.14 2.09
C PHE A 51 -0.25 1.40 1.27
N LYS A 52 -0.61 1.38 -0.02
CA LYS A 52 -0.46 2.54 -0.92
C LYS A 52 -1.29 3.73 -0.44
N GLU A 53 -2.56 3.50 -0.11
CA GLU A 53 -3.44 4.57 0.34
C GLU A 53 -2.99 5.18 1.66
N ALA A 54 -2.61 4.35 2.64
CA ALA A 54 -2.09 4.84 3.91
C ALA A 54 -0.80 5.64 3.74
N LEU A 55 0.10 5.20 2.85
CA LEU A 55 1.36 5.90 2.60
C LEU A 55 1.09 7.21 1.87
N GLY A 56 0.33 7.19 0.76
CA GLY A 56 -0.04 8.39 0.02
C GLY A 56 -0.76 9.43 0.89
N PHE A 57 -1.66 8.98 1.78
CA PHE A 57 -2.31 9.87 2.73
C PHE A 57 -1.32 10.53 3.71
N LYS A 58 -0.31 9.78 4.19
CA LYS A 58 0.72 10.35 5.07
C LYS A 58 1.63 11.34 4.34
N GLU A 59 1.93 11.10 3.06
CA GLU A 59 2.81 11.94 2.25
C GLU A 59 2.14 13.25 1.79
N SER A 60 0.87 13.20 1.38
CA SER A 60 0.20 14.34 0.71
C SER A 60 -1.28 14.52 1.07
N GLY A 61 -1.83 13.68 1.96
CA GLY A 61 -3.29 13.59 2.13
C GLY A 61 -4.00 12.87 0.97
N GLY A 62 -3.25 12.26 0.05
CA GLY A 62 -3.80 11.59 -1.14
C GLY A 62 -3.86 12.48 -2.39
N ASP A 63 -3.30 13.69 -2.34
CA ASP A 63 -3.33 14.64 -3.44
C ASP A 63 -2.29 14.31 -4.53
N TYR A 64 -2.77 13.93 -5.71
CA TYR A 64 -1.93 13.64 -6.87
C TYR A 64 -1.27 14.88 -7.48
N PHE A 65 -1.78 16.09 -7.23
CA PHE A 65 -1.43 17.30 -7.98
C PHE A 65 -0.63 18.32 -7.17
N THR A 66 -0.16 17.93 -5.99
CA THR A 66 0.60 18.80 -5.10
C THR A 66 2.13 18.71 -5.29
N VAL A 67 2.82 19.78 -4.93
CA VAL A 67 4.28 19.83 -4.84
C VAL A 67 4.64 20.52 -3.52
N ASN A 68 5.46 19.88 -2.69
CA ASN A 68 5.86 20.50 -1.42
C ASN A 68 6.99 21.52 -1.60
N THR A 69 7.36 22.20 -0.51
CA THR A 69 8.40 23.22 -0.47
C THR A 69 9.79 22.73 -0.91
N PHE A 70 10.06 21.42 -0.81
CA PHE A 70 11.30 20.79 -1.26
C PHE A 70 11.22 20.23 -2.70
N GLY A 71 10.11 20.44 -3.40
CA GLY A 71 9.92 20.03 -4.79
C GLY A 71 9.57 18.56 -5.00
N TYR A 72 9.11 17.86 -3.94
CA TYR A 72 8.60 16.49 -4.06
C TYR A 72 7.18 16.50 -4.64
N LEU A 73 6.90 15.55 -5.53
CA LEU A 73 5.75 15.59 -6.44
C LEU A 73 4.68 14.56 -6.10
N GLY A 74 3.43 15.02 -6.09
CA GLY A 74 2.22 14.21 -6.14
C GLY A 74 1.92 13.39 -4.89
N LYS A 75 1.06 12.38 -5.05
CA LYS A 75 0.44 11.64 -3.94
C LYS A 75 1.48 11.03 -2.99
N TYR A 76 2.57 10.54 -3.58
CA TYR A 76 3.63 9.85 -2.85
C TYR A 76 4.86 10.72 -2.62
N GLN A 77 4.79 12.02 -2.91
CA GLN A 77 5.89 12.97 -2.72
C GLN A 77 7.21 12.42 -3.30
N PHE A 78 7.25 12.20 -4.61
CA PHE A 78 8.44 11.67 -5.27
C PHE A 78 9.48 12.76 -5.56
N GLY A 79 10.75 12.47 -5.30
CA GLY A 79 11.87 13.31 -5.74
C GLY A 79 12.20 13.11 -7.22
N LYS A 80 12.63 14.17 -7.91
CA LYS A 80 12.95 14.15 -9.36
C LYS A 80 14.01 13.09 -9.72
N GLU A 81 15.04 12.92 -8.91
CA GLU A 81 16.09 11.92 -9.16
C GLU A 81 15.56 10.48 -9.04
N THR A 82 14.66 10.24 -8.07
CA THR A 82 13.98 8.94 -7.96
C THR A 82 13.11 8.65 -9.18
N LEU A 83 12.39 9.64 -9.69
CA LEU A 83 11.61 9.51 -10.92
C LEU A 83 12.50 9.14 -12.12
N LYS A 84 13.64 9.83 -12.31
CA LYS A 84 14.60 9.50 -13.37
C LYS A 84 15.12 8.07 -13.23
N MET A 85 15.42 7.63 -12.01
CA MET A 85 15.89 6.25 -11.77
C MET A 85 14.91 5.18 -12.24
N ILE A 86 13.60 5.45 -12.16
CA ILE A 86 12.52 4.55 -12.61
C ILE A 86 11.99 4.88 -14.01
N GLY A 87 12.69 5.74 -14.77
CA GLY A 87 12.41 6.00 -16.18
C GLY A 87 11.40 7.14 -16.45
N ILE A 88 11.10 7.97 -15.46
CA ILE A 88 10.22 9.13 -15.62
C ILE A 88 11.08 10.40 -15.66
N TYR A 89 11.15 11.04 -16.83
CA TYR A 89 12.02 12.20 -17.07
C TYR A 89 11.29 13.54 -17.13
N ASN A 90 9.95 13.53 -17.23
CA ASN A 90 9.13 14.73 -17.28
C ASN A 90 8.27 14.87 -16.01
N PRO A 91 8.70 15.67 -15.01
CA PRO A 91 7.96 15.87 -13.76
C PRO A 91 6.60 16.54 -13.95
N VAL A 92 6.44 17.39 -14.95
CA VAL A 92 5.16 18.08 -15.22
C VAL A 92 4.12 17.07 -15.72
N HIS A 93 4.51 16.21 -16.66
CA HIS A 93 3.66 15.11 -17.13
C HIS A 93 3.34 14.14 -15.99
N PHE A 94 4.34 13.81 -15.16
CA PHE A 94 4.15 12.95 -13.99
C PHE A 94 3.10 13.50 -13.01
N LEU A 95 3.18 14.79 -12.68
CA LEU A 95 2.26 15.41 -11.74
C LEU A 95 0.82 15.38 -12.25
N LYS A 96 0.62 15.54 -13.57
CA LYS A 96 -0.71 15.52 -14.20
C LYS A 96 -1.29 14.13 -14.43
N ASN A 97 -0.56 13.06 -14.14
CA ASN A 97 -0.95 11.69 -14.48
C ASN A 97 -0.98 10.77 -13.24
N PRO A 98 -2.14 10.65 -12.54
CA PRO A 98 -2.28 9.79 -11.37
C PRO A 98 -1.88 8.33 -11.60
N GLU A 99 -2.22 7.76 -12.75
CA GLU A 99 -1.87 6.39 -13.10
C GLU A 99 -0.34 6.20 -13.15
N LEU A 100 0.38 7.19 -13.70
CA LEU A 100 1.84 7.17 -13.73
C LEU A 100 2.44 7.22 -12.32
N GLN A 101 1.81 7.93 -11.37
CA GLN A 101 2.24 7.95 -9.97
C GLN A 101 2.03 6.60 -9.28
N GLU A 102 0.91 5.93 -9.54
CA GLU A 102 0.65 4.57 -9.05
C GLU A 102 1.67 3.55 -9.59
N LYS A 103 2.00 3.63 -10.88
CA LYS A 103 3.04 2.80 -11.50
C LYS A 103 4.43 3.11 -10.93
N ALA A 104 4.73 4.39 -10.69
CA ALA A 104 5.99 4.83 -10.10
C ALA A 104 6.18 4.30 -8.68
N PHE A 105 5.13 4.30 -7.86
CA PHE A 105 5.14 3.71 -6.53
C PHE A 105 5.59 2.25 -6.57
N ILE A 106 4.96 1.45 -7.42
CA ILE A 106 5.30 0.03 -7.57
C ILE A 106 6.75 -0.14 -8.03
N ALA A 107 7.18 0.55 -9.10
CA ALA A 107 8.55 0.44 -9.61
C ALA A 107 9.61 0.82 -8.56
N ASN A 108 9.37 1.88 -7.77
CA ASN A 108 10.26 2.27 -6.68
C ASN A 108 10.30 1.22 -5.57
N ALA A 109 9.14 0.70 -5.17
CA ALA A 109 9.04 -0.33 -4.14
C ALA A 109 9.72 -1.64 -4.56
N GLU A 110 9.60 -2.06 -5.82
CA GLU A 110 10.29 -3.24 -6.36
C GLU A 110 11.81 -3.09 -6.30
N ARG A 111 12.35 -1.90 -6.64
CA ARG A 111 13.78 -1.60 -6.51
C ARG A 111 14.25 -1.60 -5.07
N ASN A 112 13.52 -0.92 -4.19
CA ASN A 112 13.82 -0.89 -2.76
C ASN A 112 13.81 -2.30 -2.17
N LYS A 113 12.80 -3.11 -2.53
CA LYS A 113 12.71 -4.52 -2.13
C LYS A 113 13.90 -5.33 -2.64
N TRP A 114 14.35 -5.11 -3.87
CA TRP A 114 15.57 -5.74 -4.39
C TRP A 114 16.81 -5.35 -3.60
N ILE A 115 17.02 -4.05 -3.33
CA ILE A 115 18.19 -3.55 -2.60
C ILE A 115 18.24 -4.12 -1.19
N LEU A 116 17.08 -4.22 -0.53
CA LEU A 116 16.93 -4.62 0.86
C LEU A 116 16.60 -6.11 1.05
N ARG A 117 16.51 -6.92 -0.01
CA ARG A 117 16.07 -8.33 0.07
C ARG A 117 16.76 -9.17 1.16
N LYS A 118 18.07 -8.97 1.35
CA LYS A 118 18.85 -9.65 2.40
C LYS A 118 18.50 -9.13 3.79
N ASP A 119 18.31 -7.83 3.91
CA ASP A 119 17.98 -7.16 5.17
C ASP A 119 16.54 -7.46 5.59
N ILE A 120 15.57 -7.47 4.64
CA ILE A 120 14.19 -7.93 4.86
C ILE A 120 14.20 -9.36 5.41
N LYS A 121 14.92 -10.29 4.78
CA LYS A 121 15.04 -11.68 5.27
C LYS A 121 15.65 -11.75 6.67
N ARG A 122 16.67 -10.94 6.96
CA ARG A 122 17.41 -10.96 8.22
C ARG A 122 16.64 -10.34 9.39
N PHE A 123 15.82 -9.33 9.13
CA PHE A 123 15.23 -8.49 10.19
C PHE A 123 13.71 -8.61 10.32
N SER A 124 12.98 -9.10 9.32
CA SER A 124 11.52 -9.27 9.46
C SER A 124 11.19 -10.16 10.65
N GLY A 125 10.25 -9.70 11.49
CA GLY A 125 9.86 -10.36 12.73
C GLY A 125 10.67 -9.97 13.97
N LYS A 126 11.84 -9.35 13.80
CA LYS A 126 12.65 -8.87 14.94
C LYS A 126 12.07 -7.59 15.53
N VAL A 127 12.52 -7.26 16.74
CA VAL A 127 12.24 -5.99 17.40
C VAL A 127 13.55 -5.21 17.50
N ILE A 128 13.52 -3.95 17.08
CA ILE A 128 14.62 -2.98 17.23
C ILE A 128 14.05 -1.77 17.95
N ASN A 129 14.62 -1.40 19.10
CA ASN A 129 14.18 -0.26 19.91
C ASN A 129 12.66 -0.23 20.14
N GLY A 130 12.09 -1.38 20.55
CA GLY A 130 10.65 -1.54 20.77
C GLY A 130 9.77 -1.56 19.52
N THR A 131 10.34 -1.48 18.31
CA THR A 131 9.60 -1.51 17.05
C THR A 131 9.73 -2.85 16.35
N LYS A 132 8.60 -3.54 16.12
CA LYS A 132 8.56 -4.77 15.32
C LYS A 132 8.83 -4.46 13.84
N ILE A 133 9.88 -5.07 13.31
CA ILE A 133 10.30 -4.91 11.93
C ILE A 133 9.44 -5.82 11.02
N THR A 134 8.89 -5.25 9.97
CA THR A 134 8.12 -5.96 8.94
C THR A 134 8.58 -5.52 7.54
N GLU A 135 8.31 -6.34 6.52
CA GLU A 135 8.65 -6.00 5.13
C GLU A 135 7.99 -4.67 4.72
N SER A 136 6.70 -4.49 5.00
CA SER A 136 5.96 -3.27 4.69
C SER A 136 6.52 -2.04 5.40
N GLY A 137 6.90 -2.16 6.68
CA GLY A 137 7.57 -1.09 7.40
C GLY A 137 8.94 -0.72 6.79
N ILE A 138 9.74 -1.73 6.40
CA ILE A 138 11.02 -1.52 5.71
C ILE A 138 10.82 -0.81 4.37
N LEU A 139 9.84 -1.23 3.56
CA LEU A 139 9.57 -0.62 2.26
C LEU A 139 9.08 0.82 2.39
N ALA A 140 8.21 1.11 3.36
CA ALA A 140 7.78 2.48 3.64
C ALA A 140 8.96 3.35 4.08
N ALA A 141 9.79 2.88 5.01
CA ALA A 141 10.96 3.64 5.43
C ALA A 141 11.97 3.84 4.28
N ALA A 142 12.04 2.91 3.32
CA ALA A 142 12.89 3.05 2.15
C ALA A 142 12.32 4.05 1.13
N HIS A 143 11.00 4.22 1.09
CA HIS A 143 10.35 5.30 0.35
C HIS A 143 10.74 6.67 0.92
N LEU A 144 10.67 6.82 2.25
CA LEU A 144 11.03 8.03 2.98
C LEU A 144 12.52 8.39 2.85
N ALA A 145 13.38 7.46 3.29
CA ALA A 145 14.79 7.74 3.57
C ALA A 145 15.75 7.17 2.51
N GLY A 146 15.23 6.43 1.53
CA GLY A 146 16.02 5.64 0.60
C GLY A 146 16.53 4.32 1.23
N ALA A 147 16.63 3.29 0.40
CA ALA A 147 17.06 1.96 0.83
C ALA A 147 18.47 1.91 1.46
N GLY A 148 19.36 2.84 1.09
CA GLY A 148 20.70 2.94 1.67
C GLY A 148 20.68 3.29 3.16
N ASN A 149 19.87 4.27 3.56
CA ASN A 149 19.75 4.68 4.96
C ASN A 149 19.01 3.64 5.79
N VAL A 150 17.96 3.00 5.24
CA VAL A 150 17.28 1.88 5.91
C VAL A 150 18.23 0.71 6.16
N LYS A 151 19.12 0.40 5.21
CA LYS A 151 20.14 -0.62 5.41
C LYS A 151 21.06 -0.29 6.57
N LYS A 152 21.52 0.97 6.70
CA LYS A 152 22.35 1.43 7.83
C LYS A 152 21.60 1.32 9.16
N TYR A 153 20.36 1.81 9.21
CA TYR A 153 19.48 1.69 10.38
C TYR A 153 19.32 0.25 10.84
N LEU A 154 18.95 -0.66 9.94
CA LEU A 154 18.72 -2.07 10.29
C LEU A 154 20.00 -2.74 10.80
N ARG A 155 21.14 -2.51 10.12
CA ARG A 155 22.40 -3.18 10.45
C ARG A 155 23.10 -2.65 11.70
N SER A 156 22.78 -1.42 12.10
CA SER A 156 23.20 -0.83 13.36
C SER A 156 22.21 -1.09 14.49
N TYR A 157 21.21 -1.98 14.29
CA TYR A 157 20.16 -2.24 15.28
C TYR A 157 19.50 -0.95 15.80
N GLY A 158 19.30 0.03 14.92
CA GLY A 158 18.62 1.28 15.23
C GLY A 158 19.48 2.38 15.86
N GLU A 159 20.80 2.17 16.02
CA GLU A 159 21.70 3.25 16.48
C GLU A 159 21.88 4.35 15.43
N PHE A 160 21.89 3.99 14.14
CA PHE A 160 21.96 4.99 13.07
C PHE A 160 20.65 5.78 12.98
N GLY A 161 20.68 7.05 13.37
CA GLY A 161 19.58 7.99 13.21
C GLY A 161 19.52 8.61 11.82
N PHE A 162 18.37 8.51 11.15
CA PHE A 162 18.02 9.32 9.99
C PHE A 162 16.66 9.94 10.22
N SER A 163 16.55 11.22 9.91
CA SER A 163 15.30 11.96 9.80
C SER A 163 15.24 12.68 8.46
N ASP A 164 14.06 12.75 7.85
CA ASP A 164 13.84 13.59 6.67
C ASP A 164 13.87 15.09 7.02
N ALA A 165 13.67 15.94 6.03
CA ALA A 165 13.65 17.39 6.20
C ALA A 165 12.51 17.90 7.11
N TYR A 166 11.49 17.08 7.39
CA TYR A 166 10.38 17.37 8.29
C TYR A 166 10.54 16.70 9.66
N GLY A 167 11.69 16.08 9.95
CA GLY A 167 11.97 15.42 11.22
C GLY A 167 11.40 14.01 11.35
N THR A 168 10.83 13.45 10.28
CA THR A 168 10.26 12.10 10.25
C THR A 168 11.37 11.05 10.20
N SER A 169 11.37 10.11 11.16
CA SER A 169 12.40 9.09 11.27
C SER A 169 12.08 7.77 10.55
N ILE A 170 13.12 6.97 10.27
CA ILE A 170 12.99 5.59 9.77
C ILE A 170 12.17 4.72 10.73
N SER A 171 12.43 4.80 12.02
CA SER A 171 11.72 3.99 13.03
C SER A 171 10.23 4.31 13.06
N TYR A 172 9.87 5.59 12.90
CA TYR A 172 8.47 6.02 12.80
C TYR A 172 7.77 5.38 11.59
N TYR A 173 8.39 5.38 10.40
CA TYR A 173 7.78 4.75 9.22
C TYR A 173 7.68 3.23 9.36
N ILE A 174 8.71 2.57 9.89
CA ILE A 174 8.66 1.13 10.14
C ILE A 174 7.48 0.78 11.05
N LYS A 175 7.30 1.54 12.15
CA LYS A 175 6.20 1.33 13.10
C LYS A 175 4.84 1.62 12.47
N LYS A 176 4.68 2.79 11.85
CA LYS A 176 3.40 3.26 11.29
C LYS A 176 2.88 2.35 10.18
N PHE A 177 3.77 1.89 9.31
CA PHE A 177 3.41 1.08 8.14
C PHE A 177 3.63 -0.42 8.37
N SER A 178 3.62 -0.85 9.62
CA SER A 178 3.82 -2.26 9.96
C SER A 178 2.60 -3.11 9.59
N GLY A 179 2.87 -4.31 9.10
CA GLY A 179 1.88 -5.39 8.98
C GLY A 179 1.00 -5.36 7.73
N TYR A 180 1.29 -4.51 6.74
CA TYR A 180 0.62 -4.61 5.43
C TYR A 180 1.20 -5.75 4.58
N ASP A 181 0.34 -6.38 3.78
CA ASP A 181 0.72 -7.38 2.78
C ASP A 181 1.32 -6.72 1.55
N THR A 182 2.63 -6.92 1.38
CA THR A 182 3.43 -6.46 0.24
C THR A 182 3.91 -7.61 -0.64
N SER A 183 3.33 -8.81 -0.51
CA SER A 183 3.72 -10.03 -1.23
C SER A 183 3.64 -9.91 -2.76
N LYS A 184 2.73 -9.07 -3.25
CA LYS A 184 2.56 -8.74 -4.68
C LYS A 184 3.70 -7.89 -5.25
N ILE A 185 4.44 -7.15 -4.40
CA ILE A 185 5.63 -6.41 -4.84
C ILE A 185 6.77 -7.40 -4.99
N LYS A 186 7.26 -7.63 -6.21
CA LYS A 186 8.38 -8.55 -6.47
C LYS A 186 9.70 -7.77 -6.54
N PRO A 187 10.79 -8.25 -5.94
CA PRO A 187 12.06 -7.53 -5.98
C PRO A 187 12.61 -7.48 -7.41
N ASN A 188 12.83 -6.28 -7.95
CA ASN A 188 13.36 -6.08 -9.30
C ASN A 188 14.45 -4.99 -9.32
N ARG A 189 15.69 -5.40 -9.65
CA ARG A 189 16.86 -4.49 -9.69
C ARG A 189 16.71 -3.35 -10.69
N LYS A 190 16.07 -3.63 -11.83
CA LYS A 190 15.99 -2.73 -12.98
C LYS A 190 14.58 -2.21 -13.21
N ALA A 191 13.71 -2.26 -12.19
CA ALA A 191 12.33 -1.81 -12.34
C ALA A 191 12.29 -0.40 -12.91
N LYS A 192 11.43 -0.22 -13.92
CA LYS A 192 11.11 1.05 -14.55
C LYS A 192 9.61 1.07 -14.76
N VAL A 193 9.04 2.26 -14.82
CA VAL A 193 7.64 2.42 -15.17
C VAL A 193 7.45 2.02 -16.62
N LYS A 194 6.57 1.04 -16.86
CA LYS A 194 6.20 0.66 -18.22
C LYS A 194 5.30 1.73 -18.80
N HIS A 195 5.72 2.33 -19.91
CA HIS A 195 4.82 3.10 -20.75
C HIS A 195 3.92 2.09 -21.47
N THR A 196 2.63 2.10 -21.15
CA THR A 196 1.64 1.58 -22.09
C THR A 196 1.64 2.55 -23.25
N ALA A 197 2.09 2.07 -24.41
CA ALA A 197 2.00 2.79 -25.67
C ALA A 197 0.54 2.96 -26.09
#